data_AF-A0A496AQZ1-F1
#
_entry.id   AF-A0A496AQZ1-F1
#
_cell.length_a   1.000
_cell.length_b   1.000
_cell.length_c   1.000
_cell.angle_alpha   90.00
_cell.angle_beta   90.00
_cell.angle_gamma   90.00
#
_symmetry.space_group_name_H-M   'P 1'
#
loop_
_entity.id
_entity.type
_entity.pdbx_description
1 polymer ?
#
loop_
_entity_poly.entity_id
_entity_poly.type
_entity_poly.pdbx_seq_one_letter_code
_entity_poly.pdbx_strand_id
1 'polypeptide(L)'
;MSIRPKQFTRIGEFHLEEAVLDVLLEANHEREIIGAAEVSRRAGIFREPGHSMKGGNDAIAWGILGKLIKENRVIKVDQGFKLTDEEFELRRDDVNKK
;
A
#
# COMPACT_ATOMS: atom_id res chain seq x y z
N MET A 1 16.44 -18.81 19.64
CA MET A 1 16.50 -17.33 19.51
C MET A 1 15.09 -16.78 19.65
N SER A 2 14.83 -15.95 20.66
CA SER A 2 13.51 -15.31 20.83
C SER A 2 13.48 -14.02 20.01
N ILE A 3 12.63 -13.97 18.98
CA ILE A 3 12.38 -12.77 18.19
C ILE A 3 11.62 -11.77 19.08
N ARG A 4 12.14 -10.55 19.23
CA ARG A 4 11.56 -9.53 20.12
C ARG A 4 10.29 -8.93 19.49
N PRO A 5 9.26 -8.53 20.27
CA PRO A 5 8.02 -7.93 19.73
C PRO A 5 8.21 -6.83 18.68
N LYS A 6 9.23 -5.96 18.86
CA LYS A 6 9.58 -4.91 17.90
C LYS A 6 9.99 -5.43 16.51
N GLN A 7 10.53 -6.64 16.43
CA GLN A 7 10.91 -7.26 15.15
C GLN A 7 9.66 -7.76 14.41
N PHE A 8 8.66 -8.30 15.13
CA PHE A 8 7.38 -8.69 14.51
C PHE A 8 6.64 -7.49 13.94
N THR A 9 6.61 -6.36 14.66
CA THR A 9 5.98 -5.13 14.17
C THR A 9 6.63 -4.65 12.86
N ARG A 10 7.97 -4.65 12.78
CA ARG A 10 8.68 -4.22 11.57
C ARG A 10 8.41 -5.14 10.37
N ILE A 11 8.35 -6.45 10.59
CA ILE A 11 8.02 -7.42 9.55
C ILE A 11 6.59 -7.19 9.06
N GLY A 12 5.64 -6.97 9.98
CA GLY A 12 4.26 -6.65 9.62
C GLY A 12 4.13 -5.36 8.83
N GLU A 13 4.84 -4.32 9.24
CA GLU A 13 4.87 -3.02 8.53
C GLU A 13 5.44 -3.17 7.11
N PHE A 14 6.56 -3.89 6.97
CA PHE A 14 7.15 -4.20 5.67
C PHE A 14 6.16 -4.93 4.75
N HIS A 15 5.46 -5.96 5.25
CA HIS A 15 4.48 -6.67 4.41
C HIS A 15 3.28 -5.80 4.02
N LEU A 16 2.86 -4.87 4.87
CA LEU A 16 1.80 -3.92 4.55
C LEU A 16 2.24 -2.92 3.47
N GLU A 17 3.49 -2.44 3.53
CA GLU A 17 4.07 -1.60 2.49
C GLU A 17 4.12 -2.32 1.14
N GLU A 18 4.64 -3.54 1.12
CA GLU A 18 4.73 -4.35 -0.10
C GLU A 18 3.34 -4.61 -0.69
N ALA A 19 2.34 -4.96 0.13
CA ALA A 19 0.97 -5.15 -0.33
C ALA A 19 0.36 -3.88 -0.93
N VAL A 20 0.61 -2.70 -0.33
CA VAL A 20 0.14 -1.42 -0.88
C VAL A 20 0.79 -1.12 -2.22
N LEU A 21 2.09 -1.38 -2.36
CA LEU A 21 2.81 -1.11 -3.59
C LEU A 21 2.45 -2.08 -4.72
N ASP A 22 2.22 -3.35 -4.41
CA ASP A 22 1.71 -4.34 -5.37
C ASP A 22 0.35 -3.89 -5.93
N VAL A 23 -0.54 -3.43 -5.06
CA VAL A 23 -1.86 -2.89 -5.45
C VAL A 23 -1.74 -1.66 -6.34
N LEU A 24 -0.80 -0.75 -6.06
CA LEU A 24 -0.56 0.42 -6.90
C LEU A 24 0.11 0.06 -8.24
N LEU A 25 0.93 -0.99 -8.27
CA LEU A 25 1.50 -1.53 -9.50
C LEU A 25 0.41 -2.10 -10.41
N GLU A 26 -0.49 -2.91 -9.85
CA GLU A 26 -1.67 -3.45 -10.55
C GLU A 26 -2.54 -2.32 -11.11
N ALA A 27 -2.89 -1.34 -10.29
CA ALA A 27 -3.67 -0.18 -10.73
C ALA A 27 -2.97 0.59 -11.87
N ASN A 28 -1.64 0.73 -11.81
CA ASN A 28 -0.89 1.39 -12.88
C ASN A 28 -0.94 0.58 -14.20
N HIS A 29 -0.89 -0.75 -14.14
CA HIS A 29 -1.10 -1.62 -15.30
C HIS A 29 -2.53 -1.51 -15.87
N GLU A 30 -3.52 -1.34 -15.01
CA GLU A 30 -4.93 -1.09 -15.37
C GLU A 30 -5.19 0.34 -15.85
N ARG A 31 -4.19 1.24 -15.74
CA ARG A 31 -4.30 2.69 -15.98
C ARG A 31 -5.34 3.37 -15.07
N GLU A 32 -5.53 2.82 -13.87
CA GLU A 32 -6.41 3.35 -12.84
C GLU A 32 -5.64 4.20 -11.83
N ILE A 33 -6.30 5.25 -11.34
CA ILE A 33 -5.85 6.01 -10.16
C ILE A 33 -6.79 5.64 -9.02
N ILE A 34 -6.24 5.06 -7.96
CA ILE A 34 -7.03 4.54 -6.85
C ILE A 34 -6.80 5.34 -5.56
N GLY A 35 -7.88 5.55 -4.81
CA GLY A 35 -7.85 6.22 -3.50
C GLY A 35 -7.50 5.28 -2.35
N ALA A 36 -7.25 5.83 -1.16
CA ALA A 36 -6.82 5.05 0.01
C ALA A 36 -7.84 3.96 0.43
N ALA A 37 -9.14 4.19 0.22
CA ALA A 37 -10.16 3.19 0.48
C ALA A 37 -10.06 1.98 -0.45
N GLU A 38 -9.75 2.22 -1.72
CA GLU A 38 -9.57 1.14 -2.69
C GLU A 38 -8.26 0.39 -2.46
N VAL A 39 -7.18 1.13 -2.14
CA VAL A 39 -5.92 0.53 -1.69
C VAL A 39 -6.14 -0.37 -0.47
N SER A 40 -6.87 0.12 0.54
CA SER A 40 -7.20 -0.62 1.76
C SER A 40 -7.95 -1.92 1.46
N ARG A 41 -8.91 -1.88 0.52
CA ARG A 41 -9.67 -3.07 0.08
C ARG A 41 -8.77 -4.08 -0.66
N ARG A 42 -8.07 -3.63 -1.71
CA ARG A 42 -7.26 -4.52 -2.56
C ARG A 42 -6.07 -5.11 -1.79
N ALA A 43 -5.47 -4.36 -0.85
CA ALA A 43 -4.35 -4.82 -0.02
C ALA A 43 -4.79 -5.72 1.16
N GLY A 44 -6.10 -5.98 1.32
CA GLY A 44 -6.62 -6.78 2.44
C GLY A 44 -6.47 -6.13 3.82
N ILE A 45 -6.22 -4.81 3.87
CA ILE A 45 -6.14 -4.02 5.10
C ILE A 45 -7.54 -3.77 5.66
N PHE A 46 -8.52 -3.60 4.76
CA PHE A 46 -9.89 -3.34 5.12
C PHE A 46 -10.51 -4.55 5.85
N ARG A 47 -11.00 -4.33 7.06
CA ARG A 47 -11.95 -5.23 7.74
C ARG A 47 -13.36 -4.80 7.43
N GLU A 48 -14.22 -5.75 7.05
CA GLU A 48 -15.66 -5.52 6.96
C GLU A 48 -16.15 -4.85 8.26
N PRO A 49 -16.85 -3.70 8.15
CA PRO A 49 -17.37 -3.07 9.34
C PRO A 49 -18.45 -3.97 9.92
N GLY A 50 -18.24 -4.48 11.14
CA GLY A 50 -19.36 -4.84 12.00
C GLY A 50 -20.33 -3.64 12.06
N HIS A 51 -21.61 -3.91 12.29
CA HIS A 51 -22.77 -3.00 12.19
C HIS A 51 -22.66 -1.55 12.76
N SER A 52 -21.54 -1.15 13.38
CA SER A 52 -21.34 0.11 14.09
C SER A 52 -20.31 1.09 13.51
N MET A 53 -19.67 0.85 12.35
CA MET A 53 -18.69 1.81 11.79
C MET A 53 -18.93 2.13 10.32
N LYS A 54 -19.91 3.00 10.06
CA LYS A 54 -20.04 3.70 8.76
C LYS A 54 -19.07 4.88 8.75
N GLY A 55 -17.92 4.69 8.13
CA GLY A 55 -16.97 5.75 7.79
C GLY A 55 -15.64 5.64 8.51
N GLY A 56 -14.56 5.42 7.74
CA GLY A 56 -13.20 5.75 8.18
C GLY A 56 -12.31 4.60 8.66
N ASN A 57 -12.38 3.40 8.07
CA ASN A 57 -11.44 2.31 8.43
C ASN A 57 -10.15 2.26 7.60
N ASP A 58 -9.84 3.29 6.81
CA ASP A 58 -8.65 3.31 5.94
C ASP A 58 -7.45 4.04 6.55
N ALA A 59 -7.47 4.28 7.87
CA ALA A 59 -6.40 4.99 8.59
C ALA A 59 -5.03 4.29 8.45
N ILE A 60 -5.02 2.96 8.41
CA ILE A 60 -3.80 2.18 8.20
C ILE A 60 -3.27 2.41 6.78
N ALA A 61 -4.13 2.31 5.75
CA ALA A 61 -3.74 2.55 4.37
C ALA A 61 -3.21 3.98 4.18
N TRP A 62 -3.86 4.99 4.78
CA TRP A 62 -3.36 6.36 4.79
C TRP A 62 -2.00 6.51 5.47
N GLY A 63 -1.78 5.82 6.60
CA GLY A 63 -0.50 5.82 7.30
C GLY A 63 0.64 5.26 6.45
N ILE A 64 0.40 4.11 5.80
CA ILE A 64 1.38 3.47 4.90
C ILE A 64 1.63 4.34 3.66
N LEU A 65 0.58 4.84 3.01
CA LEU A 65 0.73 5.75 1.86
C LEU A 65 1.52 7.02 2.24
N GLY A 66 1.25 7.60 3.41
CA GLY A 66 2.00 8.75 3.91
C GLY A 66 3.47 8.45 4.17
N LYS A 67 3.81 7.22 4.58
CA LYS A 67 5.20 6.76 4.72
C LYS A 67 5.87 6.61 3.35
N LEU A 68 5.23 5.90 2.41
CA LEU A 68 5.76 5.66 1.07
C LEU A 68 5.95 6.95 0.26
N ILE A 69 5.11 7.98 0.50
CA ILE A 69 5.31 9.31 -0.07
C ILE A 69 6.58 9.97 0.47
N LYS A 70 6.85 9.87 1.78
CA LYS A 70 8.09 10.41 2.37
C LYS A 70 9.33 9.70 1.86
N GLU A 71 9.20 8.44 1.47
CA GLU A 71 10.26 7.61 0.89
C GLU A 71 10.39 7.79 -0.63
N ASN A 72 9.59 8.66 -1.26
CA ASN A 72 9.58 8.91 -2.71
C ASN A 72 9.26 7.66 -3.57
N ARG A 73 8.49 6.71 -3.02
CA ARG A 73 8.03 5.50 -3.73
C ARG A 73 6.63 5.66 -4.32
N VAL A 74 5.84 6.55 -3.72
CA VAL A 74 4.45 6.84 -4.10
C VAL A 74 4.26 8.35 -4.20
N ILE A 75 3.43 8.81 -5.13
CA ILE A 75 2.98 10.20 -5.20
C ILE A 75 1.47 10.30 -5.11
N LYS A 76 1.00 11.34 -4.44
CA LYS A 76 -0.41 11.71 -4.37
C LYS A 76 -0.77 12.55 -5.59
N VAL A 77 -1.87 12.18 -6.26
CA VAL A 77 -2.47 12.90 -7.38
C VAL A 77 -3.90 13.28 -7.03
N ASP A 78 -4.54 14.13 -7.84
CA ASP A 78 -5.85 14.72 -7.52
C ASP A 78 -6.93 13.69 -7.16
N GLN A 79 -6.87 12.49 -7.77
CA GLN A 79 -7.88 11.44 -7.61
C GLN A 79 -7.40 10.23 -6.78
N GLY A 80 -6.17 10.25 -6.26
CA GLY A 80 -5.64 9.09 -5.52
C GLY A 80 -4.13 9.05 -5.43
N PHE A 81 -3.58 7.86 -5.63
CA PHE A 81 -2.15 7.58 -5.48
C PHE A 81 -1.63 6.79 -6.68
N LYS A 82 -0.35 6.98 -6.99
CA LYS A 82 0.37 6.18 -7.98
C LYS A 82 1.82 5.99 -7.55
N LEU A 83 2.47 4.98 -8.09
CA LEU A 83 3.92 4.80 -7.95
C LEU A 83 4.68 5.99 -8.58
N THR A 84 5.87 6.27 -8.08
CA THR A 84 6.84 7.07 -8.84
C THR A 84 7.32 6.28 -10.05
N ASP A 85 7.80 6.99 -11.08
CA ASP A 85 8.35 6.33 -12.27
C ASP A 85 9.53 5.41 -11.88
N GLU A 86 10.34 5.82 -10.90
CA GLU A 86 11.44 5.02 -10.36
C GLU A 86 10.96 3.72 -9.69
N GLU A 87 10.00 3.79 -8.77
CA GLU A 87 9.46 2.59 -8.10
C GLU A 87 8.73 1.67 -9.09
N PHE A 88 8.06 2.24 -10.09
CA PHE A 88 7.40 1.45 -11.14
C PHE A 88 8.41 0.65 -11.98
N GLU A 89 9.49 1.29 -12.44
CA GLU A 89 10.52 0.62 -13.22
C GLU A 89 11.24 -0.46 -12.40
N LEU A 90 11.58 -0.16 -11.14
CA LEU A 90 12.18 -1.14 -10.21
C LEU A 90 11.31 -2.39 -10.07
N ARG A 91 10.00 -2.21 -9.85
CA ARG A 91 9.05 -3.31 -9.65
C ARG A 91 8.75 -4.08 -10.92
N ARG A 92 8.68 -3.40 -12.08
CA ARG A 92 8.52 -4.05 -13.39
C ARG A 92 9.65 -5.04 -13.66
N ASP A 93 10.88 -4.64 -13.35
CA ASP A 93 12.07 -5.46 -13.59
C ASP A 93 12.13 -6.67 -12.65
N ASP A 94 11.58 -6.58 -11.44
CA ASP A 94 11.49 -7.71 -10.51
C ASP A 94 10.45 -8.76 -10.94
N VAL A 95 9.36 -8.35 -11.59
CA VAL A 95 8.38 -9.27 -12.18
C VAL A 95 8.97 -10.01 -13.39
N ASN A 96 9.80 -9.34 -14.19
CA ASN A 96 10.43 -9.92 -15.39
C ASN A 96 11.64 -10.83 -15.09
N LYS A 97 12.12 -10.89 -13.84
CA LYS A 97 13.24 -11.74 -13.42
C LYS A 97 12.81 -13.11 -12.87
N LYS A 98 11.52 -13.42 -12.87
CA LYS A 98 10.96 -14.74 -12.51
C LYS A 98 10.70 -15.57 -13.75
#